data_AF-A0A3B0B7J3-F1
#
_entry.id   AF-A0A3B0B7J3-F1
#
_cell.length_a   1.000
_cell.length_b   1.000
_cell.length_c   1.000
_cell.angle_alpha   90.00
_cell.angle_beta   90.00
_cell.angle_gamma   90.00
#
_symmetry.space_group_name_H-M   'P 1'
#
loop_
_entity.id
_entity.type
_entity.pdbx_description
1 polymer ?
#
loop_
_entity_poly.entity_id
_entity_poly.type
_entity_poly.pdbx_seq_one_letter_code
_entity_poly.pdbx_strand_id
1 'polypeptide(L)'
;MRESGDQSGVQAGWVIVAACAVAALSVWFAMASAYADAREIEGQCFQNSPPSAVVTEDASAFESDRTALPAGRSCVYDAQGGGTVSTQTGWPTTIAAFAGTGIAALALGLAFVRRRRMNAMQHVLTSSALLAVCLGWVSIVIFASKG
;
A
#
# COMPACT_ATOMS: atom_id res chain seq x y z
N MET A 1 -2.26 42.69 19.83
CA MET A 1 -1.45 41.91 18.85
C MET A 1 -1.10 40.52 19.40
N ARG A 2 -2.08 39.67 19.70
CA ARG A 2 -1.84 38.34 20.30
C ARG A 2 -2.62 37.19 19.63
N GLU A 3 -3.26 37.44 18.48
CA GLU A 3 -4.10 36.47 17.78
C GLU A 3 -3.37 35.72 16.64
N SER A 4 -2.23 36.23 16.16
CA SER A 4 -1.50 35.59 15.05
C SER A 4 -0.78 34.28 15.44
N GLY A 5 -0.55 34.05 16.75
CA GLY A 5 0.15 32.87 17.24
C GLY A 5 -0.69 31.58 17.23
N ASP A 6 -2.00 31.70 17.43
CA ASP A 6 -2.89 30.56 17.65
C ASP A 6 -3.34 29.90 16.34
N GLN A 7 -3.52 30.70 15.29
CA GLN A 7 -3.86 30.19 13.95
C GLN A 7 -2.79 29.26 13.38
N SER A 8 -1.51 29.51 13.63
CA SER A 8 -0.41 28.67 13.15
C SER A 8 -0.44 27.24 13.73
N GLY A 9 -0.87 27.11 14.99
CA GLY A 9 -0.96 25.82 15.68
C GLY A 9 -2.13 24.98 15.18
N VAL A 10 -3.29 25.62 15.02
CA VAL A 10 -4.50 24.97 14.48
C VAL A 10 -4.28 24.52 13.04
N GLN A 11 -3.67 25.37 12.21
CA GLN A 11 -3.38 25.06 10.80
C GLN A 11 -2.37 23.90 10.67
N ALA A 12 -1.34 23.87 11.51
CA ALA A 12 -0.38 22.75 11.55
C ALA A 12 -1.03 21.41 11.95
N GLY A 13 -2.00 21.42 12.87
CA GLY A 13 -2.74 20.22 13.25
C GLY A 13 -3.57 19.64 12.09
N TRP A 14 -4.18 20.49 11.27
CA TRP A 14 -4.91 20.04 10.07
C TRP A 14 -4.00 19.47 8.98
N VAL A 15 -2.79 20.01 8.82
CA VAL A 15 -1.79 19.44 7.90
C VAL A 15 -1.41 18.01 8.33
N ILE A 16 -1.24 17.78 9.64
CA ILE A 16 -0.94 16.43 10.17
C ILE A 16 -2.11 15.48 9.87
N VAL A 17 -3.36 15.90 10.11
CA VAL A 17 -4.55 15.09 9.80
C VAL A 17 -4.63 14.77 8.31
N ALA A 18 -4.41 15.76 7.43
CA ALA A 18 -4.42 15.57 5.99
C ALA A 18 -3.31 14.60 5.54
N ALA A 19 -2.10 14.71 6.10
CA ALA A 19 -1.00 13.79 5.82
C ALA A 19 -1.34 12.36 6.22
N CYS A 20 -1.95 12.15 7.39
CA CYS A 20 -2.41 10.82 7.81
C CYS A 20 -3.52 10.27 6.91
N ALA A 21 -4.43 11.12 6.44
CA ALA A 21 -5.50 10.69 5.54
C ALA A 21 -4.94 10.24 4.18
N VAL A 22 -3.99 10.99 3.61
CA VAL A 22 -3.30 10.61 2.36
C VAL A 22 -2.52 9.30 2.55
N ALA A 23 -1.86 9.14 3.69
CA ALA A 23 -1.17 7.88 4.01
C ALA A 23 -2.15 6.70 4.08
N ALA A 24 -3.29 6.85 4.75
CA ALA A 24 -4.33 5.81 4.79
C ALA A 24 -4.83 5.47 3.38
N LEU A 25 -5.14 6.49 2.56
CA LEU A 25 -5.58 6.28 1.18
C LEU A 25 -4.54 5.53 0.35
N SER A 26 -3.25 5.80 0.52
CA SER A 26 -2.20 5.10 -0.23
C SER A 26 -2.14 3.58 0.06
N VAL A 27 -2.33 3.18 1.33
CA VAL A 27 -2.33 1.76 1.73
C VAL A 27 -3.59 1.07 1.23
N TRP A 28 -4.76 1.72 1.34
CA TRP A 28 -6.01 1.19 0.81
C TRP A 28 -6.02 1.11 -0.72
N PHE A 29 -5.33 2.03 -1.39
CA PHE A 29 -5.13 1.96 -2.84
C PHE A 29 -4.29 0.74 -3.23
N ALA A 30 -3.20 0.44 -2.50
CA ALA A 30 -2.41 -0.77 -2.74
C ALA A 30 -3.19 -2.06 -2.49
N MET A 31 -4.08 -2.07 -1.49
CA MET A 31 -5.00 -3.18 -1.26
C MET A 31 -6.01 -3.33 -2.42
N ALA A 32 -6.58 -2.22 -2.88
CA ALA A 32 -7.53 -2.23 -4.00
C ALA A 32 -6.87 -2.70 -5.30
N SER A 33 -5.62 -2.29 -5.58
CA SER A 33 -4.87 -2.80 -6.73
C SER A 33 -4.60 -4.29 -6.62
N ALA A 34 -4.17 -4.78 -5.44
CA ALA A 34 -3.95 -6.22 -5.24
C ALA A 34 -5.24 -7.04 -5.41
N TYR A 35 -6.40 -6.49 -5.02
CA TYR A 35 -7.69 -7.13 -5.23
C TYR A 35 -8.12 -7.14 -6.71
N ALA A 36 -7.88 -6.05 -7.44
CA ALA A 36 -8.13 -5.97 -8.87
C ALA A 36 -7.24 -6.98 -9.64
N ASP A 37 -5.95 -7.02 -9.33
CA ASP A 37 -4.98 -7.95 -9.93
C ASP A 37 -5.36 -9.42 -9.67
N ALA A 38 -5.97 -9.71 -8.53
CA ALA A 38 -6.42 -11.06 -8.21
C ALA A 38 -7.66 -11.51 -8.99
N ARG A 39 -8.43 -10.58 -9.59
CA ARG A 39 -9.57 -10.88 -10.46
C ARG A 39 -9.15 -11.06 -11.91
N GLU A 40 -8.05 -10.44 -12.33
CA GLU A 40 -7.49 -10.51 -13.69
C GLU A 40 -6.21 -11.37 -13.72
N ILE A 41 -6.29 -12.61 -13.21
CA ILE A 41 -5.16 -13.53 -13.04
C ILE A 41 -4.35 -13.70 -14.34
N GLU A 42 -5.07 -13.94 -15.45
CA GLU A 42 -4.48 -14.16 -16.76
C GLU A 42 -3.85 -12.88 -17.33
N GLY A 43 -4.48 -11.73 -17.11
CA GLY A 43 -4.01 -10.45 -17.64
C GLY A 43 -2.68 -9.99 -17.05
N GLN A 44 -2.52 -10.07 -15.74
CA GLN A 44 -1.32 -9.54 -15.07
C GLN A 44 -0.07 -10.39 -15.29
N CYS A 45 -0.19 -11.73 -15.21
CA CYS A 45 0.96 -12.60 -15.52
C CYS A 45 1.28 -12.59 -17.01
N PHE A 46 0.30 -12.47 -17.91
CA PHE A 46 0.60 -12.37 -19.35
C PHE A 46 1.33 -11.06 -19.70
N GLN A 47 0.86 -9.92 -19.17
CA GLN A 47 1.44 -8.60 -19.44
C GLN A 47 2.86 -8.41 -18.88
N ASN A 48 3.21 -9.08 -17.79
CA ASN A 48 4.52 -8.98 -17.15
C ASN A 48 5.44 -10.17 -17.48
N SER A 49 5.17 -10.90 -18.55
CA SER A 49 5.98 -12.04 -18.95
C SER A 49 7.40 -11.61 -19.37
N PRO A 50 8.45 -12.26 -18.85
CA PRO A 50 9.82 -11.97 -19.26
C PRO A 50 10.07 -12.54 -20.67
N PRO A 51 10.98 -11.95 -21.46
CA PRO A 51 11.20 -12.34 -22.86
C PRO A 51 11.68 -13.78 -23.05
N SER A 52 12.20 -14.42 -22.00
CA SER A 52 12.62 -15.82 -22.00
C SER A 52 11.52 -16.81 -21.58
N ALA A 53 10.34 -16.34 -21.19
CA ALA A 53 9.23 -17.18 -20.80
C ALA A 53 8.56 -17.83 -22.02
N VAL A 54 8.07 -19.05 -21.82
CA VAL A 54 7.12 -19.70 -22.71
C VAL A 54 5.73 -19.28 -22.25
N VAL A 55 5.08 -18.42 -23.03
CA VAL A 55 3.74 -17.92 -22.73
C VAL A 55 2.80 -18.42 -23.81
N THR A 56 1.79 -19.20 -23.42
CA THR A 56 0.67 -19.58 -24.29
C THR A 56 -0.60 -18.88 -23.81
N GLU A 57 -1.63 -18.77 -24.65
CA GLU A 57 -2.92 -18.19 -24.25
C GLU A 57 -3.64 -19.00 -23.14
N ASP A 58 -3.20 -20.23 -22.88
CA ASP A 58 -3.71 -21.08 -21.80
C ASP A 58 -3.15 -20.70 -20.43
N ALA A 59 -4.05 -20.49 -19.46
CA ALA A 59 -3.73 -20.18 -18.06
C ALA A 59 -2.95 -21.29 -17.32
N SER A 60 -2.83 -22.49 -17.89
CA SER A 60 -2.00 -23.58 -17.36
C SER A 60 -0.50 -23.41 -17.61
N ALA A 61 -0.12 -22.40 -18.40
CA ALA A 61 1.27 -22.14 -18.76
C ALA A 61 2.11 -21.44 -17.69
N PHE A 62 1.48 -21.04 -16.57
CA PHE A 62 2.18 -20.39 -15.47
C PHE A 62 1.51 -20.69 -14.13
N GLU A 63 2.33 -20.88 -13.10
CA GLU A 63 1.90 -20.95 -11.71
C GLU A 63 1.86 -19.53 -11.14
N SER A 64 0.84 -19.19 -10.34
CA SER A 64 0.77 -17.85 -9.77
C SER A 64 0.24 -17.81 -8.34
N ASP A 65 1.01 -17.20 -7.46
CA ASP A 65 0.68 -17.06 -6.04
C ASP A 65 0.48 -15.59 -5.66
N ARG A 66 -0.44 -15.34 -4.72
CA ARG A 66 -0.62 -14.00 -4.15
C ARG A 66 0.46 -13.74 -3.11
N THR A 67 1.03 -12.54 -3.14
CA THR A 67 2.08 -12.14 -2.22
C THR A 67 1.66 -10.93 -1.40
N ALA A 68 2.01 -10.92 -0.12
CA ALA A 68 1.79 -9.76 0.75
C ALA A 68 2.82 -8.65 0.48
N LEU A 69 4.04 -9.06 0.12
CA LEU A 69 5.18 -8.17 -0.11
C LEU A 69 5.99 -8.65 -1.32
N PRO A 70 5.93 -7.92 -2.45
CA PRO A 70 5.00 -6.82 -2.74
C PRO A 70 3.53 -7.29 -2.80
N ALA A 71 2.60 -6.37 -2.54
CA ALA A 71 1.15 -6.57 -2.67
C ALA A 71 0.79 -6.75 -4.15
N GLY A 72 0.74 -8.01 -4.58
CA GLY A 72 0.64 -8.40 -5.99
C GLY A 72 0.70 -9.92 -6.14
N ARG A 73 1.41 -10.40 -7.17
CA ARG A 73 1.58 -11.83 -7.44
C ARG A 73 3.01 -12.20 -7.83
N SER A 74 3.40 -13.40 -7.45
CA SER A 74 4.54 -14.11 -8.05
C SER A 74 4.00 -14.98 -9.18
N CYS A 75 4.51 -14.79 -10.40
CA CYS A 75 4.18 -15.60 -11.57
C CYS A 75 5.41 -16.41 -11.97
N VAL A 76 5.28 -17.73 -12.10
CA VAL A 76 6.34 -18.65 -12.51
C VAL A 76 5.99 -19.23 -13.88
N TYR A 77 6.92 -19.15 -14.82
CA TYR A 77 6.77 -19.59 -16.21
C TYR A 77 7.85 -20.62 -16.54
N ASP A 78 7.58 -21.50 -17.49
CA ASP A 78 8.63 -22.28 -18.12
C ASP A 78 9.53 -21.41 -19.00
N ALA A 79 10.83 -21.68 -18.99
CA ALA A 79 11.81 -20.96 -19.80
C ALA A 79 12.06 -21.69 -21.13
N GLN A 80 12.26 -20.93 -22.22
CA GLN A 80 12.50 -21.48 -23.56
C GLN A 80 13.75 -22.38 -23.65
N GLY A 81 14.73 -22.18 -22.76
CA GLY A 81 15.96 -23.00 -22.65
C GLY A 81 15.87 -24.18 -21.68
N GLY A 82 14.68 -24.47 -21.13
CA GLY A 82 14.48 -25.40 -20.03
C GLY A 82 14.61 -24.72 -18.65
N GLY A 83 13.88 -25.26 -17.66
CA GLY A 83 13.77 -24.67 -16.31
C GLY A 83 12.65 -23.63 -16.21
N THR A 84 12.64 -22.86 -15.12
CA THR A 84 11.56 -21.89 -14.81
C THR A 84 12.10 -20.48 -14.60
N VAL A 85 11.32 -19.47 -14.96
CA VAL A 85 11.59 -18.05 -14.69
C VAL A 85 10.44 -17.46 -13.87
N SER A 86 10.74 -16.60 -12.90
CA SER A 86 9.72 -15.99 -12.04
C SER A 86 9.72 -14.46 -12.15
N THR A 87 8.53 -13.86 -12.19
CA THR A 87 8.34 -12.41 -12.13
C THR A 87 7.43 -12.04 -10.96
N GLN A 88 7.77 -10.96 -10.26
CA GLN A 88 7.00 -10.44 -9.13
C GLN A 88 6.34 -9.11 -9.51
N THR A 89 5.01 -9.03 -9.38
CA THR A 89 4.22 -7.82 -9.62
C THR A 89 3.91 -7.07 -8.33
N GLY A 90 3.37 -5.85 -8.44
CA GLY A 90 2.89 -5.07 -7.29
C GLY A 90 3.96 -4.19 -6.58
N TRP A 91 5.18 -4.12 -7.11
CA TRP A 91 6.23 -3.28 -6.54
C TRP A 91 5.87 -1.78 -6.46
N PRO A 92 5.35 -1.14 -7.53
CA PRO A 92 5.07 0.30 -7.49
C PRO A 92 4.04 0.69 -6.41
N THR A 93 2.98 -0.10 -6.29
CA THR A 93 1.90 0.12 -5.31
C THR A 93 2.38 -0.17 -3.90
N THR A 94 3.22 -1.19 -3.71
CA THR A 94 3.85 -1.50 -2.42
C THR A 94 4.79 -0.39 -1.96
N ILE A 95 5.61 0.15 -2.85
CA ILE A 95 6.50 1.27 -2.53
C ILE A 95 5.69 2.51 -2.13
N ALA A 96 4.60 2.80 -2.84
CA ALA A 96 3.70 3.90 -2.49
C ALA A 96 3.07 3.71 -1.09
N ALA A 97 2.63 2.48 -0.76
CA ALA A 97 2.08 2.16 0.55
C ALA A 97 3.14 2.29 1.68
N PHE A 98 4.39 1.88 1.43
CA PHE A 98 5.49 2.10 2.38
C PHE A 98 5.80 3.58 2.57
N ALA A 99 5.87 4.35 1.49
CA ALA A 99 6.08 5.80 1.57
C ALA A 99 4.97 6.48 2.36
N GLY A 100 3.70 6.12 2.11
CA GLY A 100 2.55 6.60 2.90
C GLY A 100 2.65 6.22 4.37
N THR A 101 3.04 4.98 4.68
CA THR A 101 3.24 4.53 6.06
C THR A 101 4.35 5.33 6.77
N GLY A 102 5.44 5.65 6.07
CA GLY A 102 6.49 6.53 6.58
C GLY A 102 5.99 7.95 6.89
N ILE A 103 5.16 8.52 6.01
CA ILE A 103 4.51 9.81 6.24
C ILE A 103 3.60 9.75 7.47
N ALA A 104 2.82 8.68 7.64
CA ALA A 104 1.97 8.49 8.81
C ALA A 104 2.78 8.39 10.11
N ALA A 105 3.92 7.70 10.10
CA ALA A 105 4.81 7.61 11.25
C ALA A 105 5.40 8.97 11.64
N LEU A 106 5.82 9.77 10.65
CA LEU A 106 6.27 11.15 10.87
C LEU A 106 5.15 12.03 11.42
N ALA A 107 3.95 11.92 10.85
CA ALA A 107 2.77 12.66 11.29
C ALA A 107 2.39 12.30 12.74
N LEU A 108 2.48 11.02 13.12
CA LEU A 108 2.29 10.57 14.50
C LEU A 108 3.34 11.16 15.45
N GLY A 109 4.62 11.15 15.05
CA GLY A 109 5.69 11.77 15.83
C GLY A 109 5.45 13.27 16.05
N LEU A 110 5.05 13.98 14.99
CA LEU A 110 4.70 15.40 15.06
C LEU A 110 3.47 15.65 15.93
N ALA A 111 2.44 14.80 15.83
CA ALA A 111 1.24 14.87 16.67
C ALA A 111 1.57 14.66 18.15
N PHE A 112 2.48 13.73 18.45
CA PHE A 112 2.94 13.49 19.82
C PHE A 112 3.69 14.68 20.40
N VAL A 113 4.65 15.24 19.64
CA VAL A 113 5.41 16.44 20.03
C VAL A 113 4.49 17.64 20.22
N ARG A 114 3.46 17.78 19.38
CA ARG A 114 2.47 18.87 19.43
C ARG A 114 1.22 18.56 20.25
N ARG A 115 1.20 17.48 21.03
CA ARG A 115 -0.01 16.99 21.73
C ARG A 115 -0.73 18.06 22.54
N ARG A 116 0.01 18.96 23.20
CA ARG A 116 -0.55 20.04 24.05
C ARG A 116 -1.17 21.20 23.27
N ARG A 117 -0.96 21.28 21.96
CA ARG A 117 -1.49 22.33 21.08
C ARG A 117 -2.54 21.83 20.09
N MET A 118 -2.89 20.55 20.14
CA MET A 118 -3.87 19.94 19.26
C MET A 118 -5.22 19.82 19.95
N ASN A 119 -6.29 20.07 19.19
CA ASN A 119 -7.67 19.88 19.66
C ASN A 119 -8.00 18.39 19.79
N ALA A 120 -8.94 18.04 20.67
CA ALA A 120 -9.39 16.66 20.87
C ALA A 120 -9.82 15.99 19.55
N MET A 121 -10.52 16.73 18.67
CA MET A 121 -10.92 16.25 17.35
C MET A 121 -9.72 15.84 16.46
N GLN A 122 -8.63 16.60 16.49
CA GLN A 122 -7.45 16.31 15.68
C GLN A 122 -6.75 15.03 16.17
N HIS A 123 -6.68 14.82 17.49
CA HIS A 123 -6.16 13.58 18.06
C HIS A 123 -6.96 12.35 17.64
N VAL A 124 -8.29 12.45 17.66
CA VAL A 124 -9.18 11.34 17.25
C VAL A 124 -8.99 11.03 15.76
N LEU A 125 -8.94 12.05 14.90
CA LEU A 125 -8.77 11.87 13.45
C LEU A 125 -7.39 11.30 13.07
N THR A 126 -6.32 11.76 13.72
CA THR A 126 -4.98 11.20 13.51
C THR A 126 -4.94 9.74 13.95
N SER A 127 -5.53 9.42 15.11
CA SER A 127 -5.55 8.05 15.63
C SER A 127 -6.40 7.11 14.75
N SER A 128 -7.55 7.56 14.26
CA SER A 128 -8.39 6.76 13.36
C SER A 128 -7.72 6.52 12.01
N ALA A 129 -7.03 7.52 11.46
CA ALA A 129 -6.27 7.37 10.22
C ALA A 129 -5.11 6.37 10.36
N LEU A 130 -4.41 6.39 11.50
CA LEU A 130 -3.37 5.39 11.79
C LEU A 130 -3.94 3.98 11.93
N LEU A 131 -5.09 3.86 12.61
CA LEU A 131 -5.79 2.59 12.72
C LEU A 131 -6.20 2.08 11.33
N ALA A 132 -6.66 2.96 10.43
CA ALA A 132 -6.97 2.62 9.05
C ALA A 132 -5.74 2.15 8.24
N VAL A 133 -4.57 2.75 8.47
CA VAL A 133 -3.28 2.28 7.90
C VAL A 133 -2.95 0.87 8.38
N CYS A 134 -3.05 0.61 9.69
CA CYS A 134 -2.80 -0.72 10.26
C CYS A 134 -3.77 -1.76 9.70
N LEU A 135 -5.06 -1.43 9.64
CA LEU A 135 -6.09 -2.31 9.06
C LEU A 135 -5.85 -2.58 7.58
N GLY A 136 -5.36 -1.59 6.82
CA GLY A 136 -5.00 -1.77 5.41
C GLY A 136 -3.90 -2.83 5.24
N TRP A 137 -2.81 -2.73 6.01
CA TRP A 137 -1.74 -3.73 5.98
C TRP A 137 -2.19 -5.12 6.43
N VAL A 138 -2.96 -5.20 7.52
CA VAL A 138 -3.53 -6.48 7.98
C VAL A 138 -4.40 -7.12 6.89
N SER A 139 -5.19 -6.31 6.19
CA SER A 139 -6.03 -6.79 5.08
C SER A 139 -5.19 -7.34 3.93
N ILE A 140 -4.08 -6.69 3.56
CA ILE A 140 -3.14 -7.16 2.53
C ILE A 140 -2.55 -8.52 2.93
N VAL A 141 -2.12 -8.68 4.18
CA VAL A 141 -1.55 -9.94 4.69
C VAL A 141 -2.58 -11.07 4.68
N ILE A 142 -3.79 -10.80 5.19
CA ILE A 142 -4.88 -11.78 5.19
C ILE A 142 -5.22 -12.19 3.75
N PHE A 143 -5.28 -11.22 2.84
CA PHE A 143 -5.59 -11.47 1.44
C PHE A 143 -4.55 -12.35 0.74
N ALA A 144 -3.26 -12.09 1.00
CA ALA A 144 -2.17 -12.91 0.49
C ALA A 144 -2.21 -14.34 1.05
N SER A 145 -2.53 -14.52 2.33
CA SER A 145 -2.61 -15.86 2.94
C SER A 145 -3.79 -16.74 2.48
N LYS A 146 -4.73 -16.16 1.73
CA LYS A 146 -5.89 -16.85 1.14
C LYS A 146 -5.71 -17.14 -0.35
N GLY A 147 -4.60 -16.74 -0.95
CA GLY A 147 -4.18 -17.17 -2.29
C GLY A 147 -3.54 -18.55 -2.19
#